data_AF-A0A920IMY3-F1
#
_entry.id   AF-A0A920IMY3-F1
#
_cell.length_a   1.000
_cell.length_b   1.000
_cell.length_c   1.000
_cell.angle_alpha   90.00
_cell.angle_beta   90.00
_cell.angle_gamma   90.00
#
_symmetry.space_group_name_H-M   'P 1'
#
loop_
_entity.id
_entity.type
_entity.pdbx_description
1 polymer ?
#
loop_
_entity_poly.entity_id
_entity_poly.type
_entity_poly.pdbx_seq_one_letter_code
_entity_poly.pdbx_strand_id
1 'polypeptide(L)'
;MDSLLSEEQQLLKDSITTFVDKDYLLTLTKNIKTDLGYSSDFWKTFADLGWLGMPFSESDGGFNGGPIDLMVIMESLGRGLVVEPYIPNVVLAVD
;
A
#
# COMPACT_ATOMS: atom_id res chain seq x y z
N MET A 1 -21.54 -6.07 -1.63
CA MET A 1 -21.43 -4.92 -0.71
C MET A 1 -20.34 -4.03 -1.29
N ASP A 2 -20.66 -3.34 -2.39
CA ASP A 2 -19.70 -2.54 -3.19
C ASP A 2 -20.16 -1.07 -3.34
N SER A 3 -21.08 -0.60 -2.50
CA SER A 3 -21.65 0.76 -2.58
C SER A 3 -21.17 1.70 -1.47
N LEU A 4 -19.98 1.49 -0.91
CA LEU A 4 -19.47 2.23 0.26
C LEU A 4 -18.18 3.04 -0.01
N LEU A 5 -17.44 2.76 -1.08
CA LEU A 5 -16.21 3.48 -1.43
C LEU A 5 -16.50 4.61 -2.41
N SER A 6 -15.74 5.70 -2.30
CA SER A 6 -15.70 6.72 -3.36
C SER A 6 -15.06 6.16 -4.64
N GLU A 7 -15.23 6.87 -5.76
CA GLU A 7 -14.55 6.49 -7.01
C GLU A 7 -13.02 6.48 -6.84
N GLU A 8 -12.47 7.46 -6.13
CA GLU A 8 -11.02 7.54 -5.84
C GLU A 8 -10.53 6.36 -5.00
N GLN A 9 -11.30 5.97 -3.99
CA GLN A 9 -11.01 4.80 -3.16
C GLN A 9 -11.11 3.50 -3.94
N GLN A 10 -12.07 3.40 -4.86
CA GLN A 10 -12.18 2.25 -5.75
C GLN A 10 -10.97 2.16 -6.69
N LEU A 11 -10.54 3.29 -7.26
CA LEU A 11 -9.33 3.34 -8.10
C LEU A 11 -8.07 2.97 -7.30
N LEU A 12 -7.95 3.43 -6.05
CA LEU A 12 -6.87 3.06 -5.14
C LEU A 12 -6.85 1.55 -4.88
N LYS A 13 -8.01 0.98 -4.53
CA LYS A 13 -8.19 -0.46 -4.32
C LYS A 13 -7.80 -1.27 -5.56
N ASP A 14 -8.27 -0.85 -6.73
CA ASP A 14 -8.03 -1.56 -7.99
C ASP A 14 -6.55 -1.49 -8.39
N SER A 15 -5.89 -0.35 -8.15
CA SER A 15 -4.46 -0.16 -8.39
C SER A 15 -3.63 -1.15 -7.57
N ILE A 16 -3.90 -1.23 -6.26
CA ILE A 16 -3.17 -2.12 -5.35
C ILE A 16 -3.47 -3.59 -5.65
N THR A 17 -4.74 -3.94 -5.85
CA THR A 17 -5.14 -5.32 -6.13
C THR A 17 -4.50 -5.80 -7.44
N THR A 18 -4.46 -4.96 -8.47
CA THR A 18 -3.81 -5.29 -9.74
C THR A 18 -2.32 -5.53 -9.58
N PHE A 19 -1.61 -4.67 -8.84
CA PHE A 19 -0.19 -4.86 -8.54
C PHE A 19 0.06 -6.16 -7.77
N VAL A 20 -0.75 -6.44 -6.74
CA VAL A 20 -0.65 -7.66 -5.94
C VAL A 20 -0.80 -8.91 -6.80
N ASP A 21 -1.84 -8.93 -7.64
CA ASP A 21 -2.18 -10.11 -8.45
C ASP A 21 -1.19 -10.35 -9.60
N LYS A 22 -0.59 -9.29 -10.17
CA LYS A 22 0.30 -9.41 -11.33
C LYS A 22 1.77 -9.61 -10.96
N ASP A 23 2.26 -8.82 -10.01
CA ASP A 23 3.70 -8.64 -9.81
C ASP A 23 4.18 -9.20 -8.47
N TYR A 24 3.36 -9.06 -7.44
CA TYR A 24 3.82 -9.29 -6.07
C TYR A 24 3.96 -10.78 -5.70
N LEU A 25 2.88 -11.56 -5.86
CA LEU A 25 2.80 -12.94 -5.35
C LEU A 25 3.88 -13.86 -5.92
N LEU A 26 4.32 -13.62 -7.16
CA LEU A 26 5.36 -14.40 -7.83
C LEU A 26 6.74 -14.27 -7.17
N THR A 27 6.98 -13.17 -6.46
CA THR A 27 8.30 -12.85 -5.88
C THR A 27 8.34 -12.95 -4.36
N LEU A 28 7.18 -13.07 -3.70
CA LEU A 28 7.05 -13.11 -2.23
C LEU A 28 8.04 -14.07 -1.56
N THR A 29 8.06 -15.35 -1.98
CA THR A 29 8.92 -16.37 -1.35
C THR A 29 10.42 -16.11 -1.51
N LYS A 30 10.81 -15.36 -2.54
CA LYS A 30 12.20 -14.91 -2.75
C LYS A 30 12.50 -13.74 -1.83
N ASN A 31 11.63 -12.75 -1.76
CA ASN A 31 11.87 -11.50 -1.02
C ASN A 31 11.99 -11.75 0.49
N ILE A 32 11.15 -12.62 1.06
CA ILE A 32 11.19 -12.95 2.50
C ILE A 32 12.46 -13.68 2.94
N LYS A 33 13.24 -14.22 2.00
CA LYS A 33 14.50 -14.93 2.30
C LYS A 33 15.72 -14.02 2.22
N THR A 34 15.55 -12.76 1.80
CA THR A 34 16.62 -11.77 1.80
C THR A 34 16.85 -11.21 3.21
N ASP A 35 18.00 -10.59 3.45
CA ASP A 35 18.31 -9.98 4.75
C ASP A 35 17.32 -8.86 5.14
N LEU A 36 16.75 -8.17 4.15
CA LEU A 36 15.72 -7.15 4.38
C LEU A 36 14.34 -7.76 4.69
N GLY A 37 14.06 -8.97 4.19
CA GLY A 37 12.77 -9.63 4.33
C GLY A 37 11.64 -9.04 3.47
N TYR A 38 11.90 -7.98 2.70
CA TYR A 38 10.98 -7.34 1.75
C TYR A 38 11.73 -6.84 0.50
N SER A 39 11.00 -6.36 -0.52
CA SER A 39 11.62 -5.81 -1.73
C SER A 39 11.77 -4.29 -1.65
N SER A 40 13.02 -3.78 -1.73
CA SER A 40 13.27 -2.34 -1.85
C SER A 40 12.68 -1.74 -3.13
N ASP A 41 12.60 -2.53 -4.20
CA ASP A 41 12.06 -2.09 -5.48
C ASP A 41 10.55 -1.92 -5.41
N PHE A 42 9.84 -2.84 -4.75
CA PHE A 42 8.40 -2.68 -4.51
C PHE A 42 8.11 -1.56 -3.53
N TRP A 43 8.95 -1.38 -2.51
CA TRP A 43 8.83 -0.23 -1.62
C TRP A 43 8.96 1.10 -2.38
N LYS A 44 9.87 1.17 -3.36
CA LYS A 44 9.97 2.31 -4.27
C LYS A 44 8.72 2.44 -5.17
N THR A 45 8.21 1.33 -5.71
CA THR A 45 6.95 1.35 -6.46
C THR A 45 5.79 1.91 -5.63
N PHE A 46 5.70 1.60 -4.34
CA PHE A 46 4.66 2.13 -3.47
C PHE A 46 4.79 3.65 -3.31
N ALA A 47 6.02 4.18 -3.25
CA ALA A 47 6.27 5.61 -3.24
C ALA A 47 5.88 6.27 -4.56
N ASP A 48 6.29 5.68 -5.69
CA ASP A 48 6.01 6.20 -7.04
C ASP A 48 4.50 6.21 -7.36
N LEU A 49 3.74 5.25 -6.82
CA LEU A 49 2.28 5.17 -6.92
C LEU A 49 1.54 6.02 -5.87
N GLY A 50 2.27 6.69 -4.97
CA GLY A 50 1.72 7.59 -3.95
C GLY A 50 1.14 6.90 -2.71
N TRP A 51 1.24 5.58 -2.59
CA TRP A 51 0.62 4.84 -1.49
C TRP A 51 1.25 5.19 -0.14
N LEU A 52 2.57 5.39 -0.10
CA LEU A 52 3.27 5.75 1.14
C LEU A 52 2.91 7.15 1.64
N GLY A 53 2.53 8.05 0.73
CA GLY A 53 2.12 9.42 1.04
C GLY A 53 0.67 9.55 1.48
N MET A 54 -0.12 8.47 1.40
CA MET A 54 -1.58 8.54 1.49
C MET A 54 -2.08 9.30 2.73
N PRO A 55 -1.66 8.99 3.97
CA PRO A 55 -2.23 9.64 5.15
C PRO A 55 -1.61 11.00 5.50
N PHE A 56 -0.54 11.41 4.80
CA PHE A 56 0.23 12.59 5.17
C PHE A 56 -0.31 13.85 4.50
N SER A 57 0.01 15.00 5.08
CA SER A 57 -0.44 16.29 4.57
C SER A 57 0.19 16.59 3.21
N GLU A 58 -0.52 17.35 2.36
CA GLU A 58 0.06 17.87 1.11
C GLU A 58 1.32 18.72 1.35
N SER A 59 1.41 19.43 2.48
CA SER A 59 2.63 20.19 2.84
C SER A 59 3.85 19.31 3.06
N ASP A 60 3.64 18.05 3.42
CA ASP A 60 4.69 17.03 3.57
C ASP A 60 4.83 16.15 2.31
N GLY A 61 4.14 16.50 1.22
CA GLY A 61 4.12 15.74 -0.03
C GLY A 61 3.16 14.55 -0.04
N GLY A 62 2.22 14.49 0.89
CA GLY A 62 1.16 13.47 0.97
C GLY A 62 -0.16 13.88 0.29
N PHE A 63 -1.23 13.14 0.60
CA PHE A 63 -2.54 13.24 -0.07
C PHE A 63 -3.71 13.55 0.86
N ASN A 64 -3.46 13.88 2.14
CA ASN A 64 -4.48 14.12 3.17
C ASN A 64 -5.52 12.98 3.29
N GLY A 65 -5.13 11.75 2.96
CA GLY A 65 -5.99 10.56 3.01
C GLY A 65 -6.40 10.24 4.44
N GLY A 66 -7.65 9.80 4.58
CA GLY A 66 -8.24 9.49 5.87
C GLY A 66 -8.15 8.01 6.26
N PRO A 67 -8.81 7.63 7.38
CA PRO A 67 -8.85 6.25 7.84
C PRO A 67 -9.44 5.26 6.81
N ILE A 68 -10.38 5.70 5.95
CA ILE A 68 -10.97 4.84 4.92
C ILE A 68 -9.95 4.54 3.81
N ASP A 69 -9.14 5.53 3.41
CA ASP A 69 -8.11 5.32 2.39
C ASP A 69 -7.02 4.37 2.92
N LEU A 70 -6.61 4.55 4.17
CA LEU A 70 -5.71 3.61 4.86
C LEU A 70 -6.32 2.20 4.97
N MET A 71 -7.60 2.08 5.31
CA MET A 71 -8.30 0.80 5.35
C MET A 71 -8.28 0.11 3.98
N VAL A 72 -8.58 0.85 2.91
CA VAL A 72 -8.54 0.34 1.53
C VAL A 72 -7.15 -0.18 1.18
N ILE A 73 -6.09 0.57 1.50
CA ILE A 73 -4.71 0.14 1.26
C ILE A 73 -4.42 -1.14 2.05
N MET A 74 -4.71 -1.13 3.36
CA MET A 74 -4.38 -2.25 4.25
C MET A 74 -5.12 -3.54 3.90
N GLU A 75 -6.41 -3.47 3.55
CA GLU A 75 -7.17 -4.62 3.08
C GLU A 75 -6.60 -5.19 1.77
N SER A 76 -6.25 -4.31 0.83
CA SER A 76 -5.75 -4.69 -0.49
C SER A 76 -4.35 -5.32 -0.39
N LEU A 77 -3.45 -4.73 0.40
CA LEU A 77 -2.12 -5.30 0.68
C LEU A 77 -2.23 -6.61 1.49
N GLY A 78 -3.12 -6.67 2.47
CA GLY A 78 -3.36 -7.85 3.30
C GLY A 78 -3.83 -9.07 2.50
N ARG A 79 -4.68 -8.86 1.48
CA ARG A 79 -5.10 -9.92 0.54
C ARG A 79 -3.90 -10.58 -0.17
N GLY A 80 -2.85 -9.82 -0.43
CA GLY A 80 -1.62 -10.28 -1.08
C GLY A 80 -0.55 -10.85 -0.16
N LEU A 81 -0.77 -10.86 1.16
CA LEU A 81 0.26 -11.11 2.16
C LEU A 81 1.52 -10.24 1.90
N VAL A 82 1.30 -8.98 1.56
CA VAL A 82 2.37 -8.01 1.34
C VAL A 82 3.20 -7.87 2.61
N VAL A 83 4.53 -7.96 2.48
CA VAL A 83 5.48 -7.98 3.61
C VAL A 83 6.27 -6.69 3.73
N GLU A 84 6.12 -5.80 2.76
CA GLU A 84 6.66 -4.46 2.78
C GLU A 84 6.23 -3.75 4.06
N PRO A 85 7.12 -2.95 4.66
CA PRO A 85 6.95 -2.47 6.03
C PRO A 85 6.00 -1.26 6.11
N TYR A 86 4.81 -1.38 5.52
CA TYR A 86 3.80 -0.33 5.43
C TYR A 86 3.25 0.08 6.79
N ILE A 87 2.87 -0.89 7.63
CA ILE A 87 2.38 -0.59 8.99
C ILE A 87 3.40 0.20 9.82
N PRO A 88 4.64 -0.30 10.03
CA PRO A 88 5.58 0.38 10.92
C PRO A 88 6.10 1.71 10.39
N ASN A 89 6.08 1.96 9.08
CA ASN A 89 6.61 3.21 8.49
C ASN A 89 5.54 4.23 8.09
N VAL A 90 4.31 3.78 7.80
CA VAL A 90 3.22 4.67 7.35
C VAL A 90 2.16 4.75 8.43
N VAL A 91 1.51 3.63 8.78
CA VAL A 91 0.37 3.63 9.71
C VAL A 91 0.76 4.12 11.11
N LEU A 92 1.89 3.66 11.64
CA LEU A 92 2.36 4.07 12.97
C LEU A 92 3.01 5.47 13.00
N ALA A 93 3.21 6.08 11.84
CA ALA A 93 3.78 7.42 11.72
C ALA A 93 2.72 8.52 11.58
N VAL A 94 1.43 8.15 11.48
CA VAL A 94 0.31 9.10 11.45
C VAL A 94 0.02 9.58 12.88
N ASP A 95 0.00 10.90 13.07
CA ASP A 95 -0.34 11.57 14.35
C ASP A 95 -1.85 11.59 14.63
#